data_AF-A0A196NTS9-F1
#
_entry.id   AF-A0A196NTS9-F1
#
_cell.length_a   1.000
_cell.length_b   1.000
_cell.length_c   1.000
_cell.angle_alpha   90.00
_cell.angle_beta   90.00
_cell.angle_gamma   90.00
#
_symmetry.space_group_name_H-M   'P 1'
#
loop_
_entity.id
_entity.type
_entity.pdbx_description
1 polymer ?
#
loop_
_entity_poly.entity_id
_entity_poly.type
_entity_poly.pdbx_seq_one_letter_code
_entity_poly.pdbx_strand_id
1 'polypeptide(L)'
;MTLPIRTWAEQKDHEALEGNMDSRAAWVRSLVPHVESLNDASRKFGCPHTTLRSMANNYGVKFPSGCAKKSKIDEAEMRALSANGITAREAAKHFKCSPTAVRVFARARGIALTLEERSAPPPVKLRPEPKPPEPARISGADVMAMYAKKESAALRRVGRR
;
A
#
# COMPACT_ATOMS: atom_id res chain seq x y z
N MET A 1 -38.10 16.63 12.55
CA MET A 1 -37.28 17.74 12.03
C MET A 1 -35.90 17.20 11.70
N THR A 2 -35.56 17.00 10.43
CA THR A 2 -34.21 16.58 10.01
C THR A 2 -33.31 17.80 9.98
N LEU A 3 -32.33 17.86 10.88
CA LEU A 3 -31.33 18.91 10.87
C LEU A 3 -30.52 18.86 9.56
N PRO A 4 -30.10 20.01 9.00
CA PRO A 4 -29.26 20.05 7.82
C PRO A 4 -27.92 19.33 8.10
N ILE A 5 -27.53 18.45 7.19
CA ILE A 5 -26.27 17.70 7.34
C ILE A 5 -25.13 18.61 6.95
N ARG A 6 -24.31 18.94 7.95
CA ARG A 6 -23.14 19.79 7.80
C ARG A 6 -22.04 19.11 6.99
N THR A 7 -21.26 19.88 6.27
CA THR A 7 -19.97 19.45 5.74
C THR A 7 -18.96 19.25 6.88
N TRP A 8 -17.84 18.61 6.59
CA TRP A 8 -16.78 18.42 7.59
C TRP A 8 -16.16 19.75 8.07
N ALA A 9 -16.09 20.77 7.22
CA ALA A 9 -15.62 22.09 7.62
C ALA A 9 -16.57 22.71 8.64
N GLU A 10 -17.86 22.76 8.30
CA GLU A 10 -18.91 23.31 9.17
C GLU A 10 -19.05 22.53 10.49
N GLN A 11 -18.83 21.21 10.46
CA GLN A 11 -18.85 20.40 11.68
C GLN A 11 -17.68 20.75 12.61
N LYS A 12 -16.48 20.98 12.07
CA LYS A 12 -15.33 21.43 12.88
C LYS A 12 -15.54 22.82 13.46
N ASP A 13 -16.12 23.74 12.68
CA ASP A 13 -16.42 25.09 13.16
C ASP A 13 -17.45 25.06 14.29
N HIS A 14 -18.46 24.20 14.17
CA HIS A 14 -19.43 23.96 15.23
C HIS A 14 -18.82 23.35 16.49
N GLU A 15 -17.90 22.40 16.35
CA GLU A 15 -17.20 21.80 17.49
C GLU A 15 -16.26 22.80 18.18
N ALA A 16 -15.66 23.73 17.43
CA ALA A 16 -14.86 24.82 17.99
C ALA A 16 -15.72 25.80 18.81
N LEU A 17 -17.00 25.97 18.44
CA LEU A 17 -17.94 26.85 19.12
C LEU A 17 -18.62 26.19 20.34
N GLU A 18 -19.10 24.96 20.20
CA GLU A 18 -19.89 24.28 21.25
C GLU A 18 -19.09 23.28 22.11
N GLY A 19 -17.86 22.93 21.72
CA GLY A 19 -16.95 22.11 22.54
C GLY A 19 -17.38 20.66 22.79
N ASN A 20 -18.38 20.13 22.10
CA ASN A 20 -19.01 18.84 22.44
C ASN A 20 -18.59 17.69 21.51
N MET A 21 -17.92 16.66 22.05
CA MET A 21 -17.57 15.43 21.30
C MET A 21 -18.78 14.60 20.86
N ASP A 22 -19.91 14.67 21.56
CA ASP A 22 -21.13 13.93 21.20
C ASP A 22 -21.74 14.43 19.88
N SER A 23 -21.45 15.69 19.52
CA SER A 23 -21.86 16.26 18.23
C SER A 23 -21.22 15.53 17.04
N ARG A 24 -19.98 15.04 17.20
CA ARG A 24 -19.26 14.33 16.15
C ARG A 24 -19.83 12.93 15.91
N ALA A 25 -20.15 12.20 16.97
CA ALA A 25 -20.77 10.88 16.87
C ALA A 25 -22.16 10.95 16.24
N ALA A 26 -22.96 11.97 16.62
CA ALA A 26 -24.27 12.23 16.01
C ALA A 26 -24.14 12.58 14.52
N TRP A 27 -23.19 13.44 14.17
CA TRP A 27 -22.90 13.80 12.79
C TRP A 27 -22.51 12.60 11.94
N VAL A 28 -21.58 11.75 12.39
CA VAL A 28 -21.17 10.55 11.63
C VAL A 28 -22.35 9.61 11.37
N ARG A 29 -23.25 9.43 12.36
CA ARG A 29 -24.46 8.61 12.20
C ARG A 29 -25.44 9.23 11.20
N SER A 30 -25.58 10.55 11.18
CA SER A 30 -26.47 11.23 10.24
C SER A 30 -26.00 11.16 8.79
N LEU A 31 -24.72 10.86 8.53
CA LEU A 31 -24.22 10.71 7.15
C LEU A 31 -24.69 9.41 6.47
N VAL A 32 -24.83 8.32 7.24
CA VAL A 32 -25.07 6.97 6.74
C VAL A 32 -26.27 6.86 5.77
N PRO A 33 -27.45 7.44 6.05
CA PRO A 33 -28.59 7.34 5.13
C PRO A 33 -28.43 8.10 3.81
N HIS A 34 -27.40 8.96 3.67
CA HIS A 34 -27.23 9.84 2.49
C HIS A 34 -26.10 9.41 1.57
N VAL A 35 -25.46 8.28 1.86
CA VAL A 35 -24.23 7.84 1.19
C VAL A 35 -24.32 6.38 0.80
N GLU A 36 -23.82 6.08 -0.39
CA GLU A 36 -23.74 4.70 -0.88
C GLU A 36 -22.48 3.98 -0.37
N SER A 37 -21.50 4.74 0.10
CA SER A 37 -20.24 4.19 0.60
C SER A 37 -19.46 5.19 1.45
N LEU A 38 -18.47 4.70 2.17
CA LEU A 38 -17.53 5.56 2.92
C LEU A 38 -16.74 6.51 1.99
N ASN A 39 -16.43 6.07 0.76
CA ASN A 39 -15.80 6.91 -0.25
C ASN A 39 -16.74 8.01 -0.77
N ASP A 40 -18.02 7.69 -0.94
CA ASP A 40 -19.05 8.66 -1.33
C ASP A 40 -19.23 9.72 -0.22
N ALA A 41 -19.31 9.28 1.04
CA ALA A 41 -19.35 10.17 2.20
C ALA A 41 -18.15 11.13 2.25
N SER A 42 -16.94 10.60 2.03
CA SER A 42 -15.72 11.41 2.01
C SER A 42 -15.77 12.51 0.94
N ARG A 43 -16.28 12.19 -0.25
CA ARG A 43 -16.40 13.15 -1.36
C ARG A 43 -17.51 14.17 -1.15
N LYS A 44 -18.70 13.72 -0.74
CA LYS A 44 -19.87 14.58 -0.53
C LYS A 44 -19.66 15.58 0.61
N PHE A 45 -19.12 15.12 1.73
CA PHE A 45 -19.02 15.94 2.94
C PHE A 45 -17.61 16.51 3.18
N GLY A 46 -16.65 16.25 2.27
CA GLY A 46 -15.30 16.82 2.32
C GLY A 46 -14.43 16.30 3.47
N CYS A 47 -14.84 15.21 4.14
CA CYS A 47 -14.05 14.60 5.19
C CYS A 47 -13.04 13.61 4.60
N PRO A 48 -11.75 13.63 4.99
CA PRO A 48 -10.80 12.62 4.54
C PRO A 48 -11.27 11.20 4.86
N HIS A 49 -11.20 10.29 3.88
CA HIS A 49 -11.67 8.90 4.03
C HIS A 49 -11.05 8.18 5.23
N THR A 50 -9.76 8.39 5.50
CA THR A 50 -9.06 7.81 6.65
C THR A 50 -9.63 8.30 7.98
N THR A 51 -9.88 9.60 8.09
CA THR A 51 -10.50 10.22 9.26
C THR A 51 -11.91 9.70 9.47
N LEU A 52 -12.73 9.68 8.41
CA LEU A 52 -14.11 9.20 8.49
C LEU A 52 -14.18 7.72 8.87
N ARG A 53 -13.25 6.89 8.38
CA ARG A 53 -13.10 5.50 8.78
C ARG A 53 -12.71 5.36 10.25
N SER A 54 -11.76 6.15 10.73
CA SER A 54 -11.35 6.15 12.14
C SER A 54 -12.52 6.52 13.04
N MET A 55 -13.25 7.59 12.71
CA MET A 55 -14.44 8.02 13.44
C MET A 55 -15.54 6.95 13.43
N ALA A 56 -15.83 6.38 12.26
CA ALA A 56 -16.82 5.31 12.12
C ALA A 56 -16.51 4.12 13.04
N ASN A 57 -15.24 3.69 13.08
CA ASN A 57 -14.79 2.62 13.96
C ASN A 57 -14.92 2.98 15.44
N ASN A 58 -14.47 4.18 15.84
CA ASN A 58 -14.52 4.63 17.22
C ASN A 58 -15.96 4.74 17.75
N TYR A 59 -16.91 5.10 16.90
CA TYR A 59 -18.32 5.27 17.28
C TYR A 59 -19.20 4.06 16.94
N GLY A 60 -18.62 2.97 16.44
CA GLY A 60 -19.34 1.75 16.06
C GLY A 60 -20.30 1.91 14.88
N VAL A 61 -20.09 2.90 14.01
CA VAL A 61 -20.95 3.19 12.85
C VAL A 61 -20.48 2.39 11.64
N LYS A 62 -21.38 1.61 11.05
CA LYS A 62 -21.11 0.87 9.82
C LYS A 62 -21.61 1.63 8.61
N PHE A 63 -20.69 2.09 7.76
CA PHE A 63 -21.04 2.62 6.45
C PHE A 63 -21.37 1.48 5.49
N PRO A 64 -22.25 1.71 4.48
CA PRO A 64 -22.48 0.73 3.44
C PRO A 64 -21.16 0.40 2.73
N SER A 65 -20.91 -0.89 2.50
CA SER A 65 -19.85 -1.32 1.61
C SER A 65 -20.31 -0.99 0.19
N GLY A 66 -19.90 0.17 -0.32
CA GLY A 66 -20.23 0.58 -1.68
C GLY A 66 -20.00 -0.57 -2.64
N CYS A 67 -20.94 -0.78 -3.57
CA CYS A 67 -20.81 -1.77 -4.64
C CYS A 67 -19.39 -1.71 -5.18
N ALA A 68 -18.63 -2.79 -4.99
CA ALA A 68 -17.31 -2.93 -5.57
C ALA A 68 -17.44 -2.53 -7.04
N LYS A 69 -16.65 -1.53 -7.46
CA LYS A 69 -16.71 -0.96 -8.83
C LYS A 69 -16.98 -2.10 -9.80
N LYS A 70 -18.06 -1.99 -10.59
CA LYS A 70 -18.44 -2.99 -11.60
C LYS A 70 -17.15 -3.45 -12.28
N SER A 71 -16.91 -4.76 -12.26
CA SER A 71 -15.74 -5.34 -12.92
C SER A 71 -15.62 -4.73 -14.31
N LYS A 72 -14.43 -4.22 -14.65
CA LYS A 72 -14.15 -3.74 -16.01
C LYS A 72 -14.26 -4.88 -17.05
N ILE A 73 -14.27 -6.12 -16.57
CA ILE A 73 -14.38 -7.33 -17.37
C ILE A 73 -15.84 -7.77 -17.31
N ASP A 74 -16.51 -7.76 -18.45
CA ASP A 74 -17.82 -8.38 -18.64
C ASP A 74 -17.65 -9.91 -18.65
N GLU A 75 -18.47 -10.59 -17.85
CA GLU A 75 -18.44 -12.04 -17.74
C GLU A 75 -18.90 -12.74 -19.02
N ALA A 76 -19.94 -12.22 -19.68
CA ALA A 76 -20.46 -12.82 -20.91
C ALA A 76 -19.42 -12.75 -22.03
N GLU A 77 -18.82 -11.57 -22.20
CA GLU A 77 -17.75 -11.34 -23.16
C GLU A 77 -16.51 -12.18 -22.85
N MET A 78 -16.14 -12.30 -21.57
CA MET A 78 -15.03 -13.13 -21.14
C MET A 78 -15.23 -14.61 -21.45
N ARG A 79 -16.45 -15.14 -21.29
CA ARG A 79 -16.79 -16.52 -21.67
C ARG A 79 -16.72 -16.73 -23.17
N ALA A 80 -17.22 -15.78 -23.97
CA ALA A 80 -17.12 -15.84 -25.42
C ALA A 80 -15.66 -15.87 -25.89
N LEU A 81 -14.80 -15.03 -25.31
CA LEU A 81 -13.37 -15.01 -25.64
C LEU A 81 -12.66 -16.29 -25.19
N SER A 82 -13.01 -16.82 -24.01
CA SER A 82 -12.49 -18.11 -23.51
C SER A 82 -12.84 -19.27 -24.44
N ALA A 83 -14.05 -19.30 -25.00
CA ALA A 83 -14.47 -20.33 -25.96
C ALA A 83 -13.63 -20.30 -27.26
N ASN A 84 -13.10 -19.14 -27.63
CA ASN A 84 -12.20 -18.97 -28.78
C ASN A 84 -10.73 -19.31 -28.46
N GLY A 85 -10.44 -19.86 -27.27
CA GLY A 85 -9.10 -20.26 -26.89
C GLY A 85 -8.15 -19.10 -26.57
N ILE A 86 -8.68 -17.94 -26.17
CA ILE A 86 -7.86 -16.76 -25.86
C ILE A 86 -6.93 -16.99 -24.65
N THR A 87 -5.77 -16.35 -24.69
CA THR A 87 -4.85 -16.30 -23.55
C THR A 87 -5.22 -15.16 -22.59
N ALA A 88 -4.76 -15.25 -21.33
CA ALA A 88 -4.97 -14.20 -20.33
C ALA A 88 -4.40 -12.82 -20.76
N ARG A 89 -3.35 -12.81 -21.59
CA ARG A 89 -2.69 -11.58 -22.04
C ARG A 89 -3.44 -10.89 -23.16
N GLU A 90 -4.03 -11.66 -24.07
CA GLU A 90 -4.89 -11.13 -25.14
C GLU A 90 -6.19 -10.60 -24.54
N ALA A 91 -6.82 -11.34 -23.63
CA ALA A 91 -7.97 -10.85 -22.87
C ALA A 91 -7.63 -9.57 -22.08
N ALA A 92 -6.43 -9.48 -21.50
CA ALA A 92 -5.99 -8.27 -20.80
C ALA A 92 -5.89 -7.04 -21.72
N LYS A 93 -5.43 -7.23 -22.96
CA LYS A 93 -5.42 -6.17 -23.99
C LYS A 93 -6.85 -5.75 -24.34
N HIS A 94 -7.74 -6.72 -24.52
CA HIS A 94 -9.15 -6.48 -24.86
C HIS A 94 -9.86 -5.64 -23.80
N PHE A 95 -9.78 -6.06 -22.53
CA PHE A 95 -10.41 -5.37 -21.40
C PHE A 95 -9.59 -4.19 -20.84
N LYS A 96 -8.46 -3.84 -21.48
CA LYS A 96 -7.53 -2.78 -21.04
C LYS A 96 -7.20 -2.86 -19.54
N CYS A 97 -6.89 -4.07 -19.07
CA CYS A 97 -6.58 -4.35 -17.67
C CYS A 97 -5.32 -5.22 -17.54
N SER A 98 -4.88 -5.53 -16.32
CA SER A 98 -3.71 -6.38 -16.12
C SER A 98 -4.05 -7.86 -16.38
N PRO A 99 -3.11 -8.66 -16.92
CA PRO A 99 -3.30 -10.12 -17.04
C PRO A 99 -3.61 -10.80 -15.70
N THR A 100 -3.08 -10.26 -14.60
CA THR A 100 -3.40 -10.73 -13.25
C THR A 100 -4.86 -10.52 -12.90
N ALA A 101 -5.44 -9.36 -13.21
CA ALA A 101 -6.86 -9.09 -12.97
C ALA A 101 -7.76 -10.06 -13.76
N VAL A 102 -7.40 -10.34 -15.02
CA VAL A 102 -8.10 -11.32 -15.85
C VAL A 102 -8.04 -12.71 -15.24
N ARG A 103 -6.86 -13.17 -14.80
CA ARG A 103 -6.71 -14.50 -14.17
C ARG A 103 -7.51 -14.63 -12.87
N VAL A 104 -7.51 -13.60 -12.03
CA VAL A 104 -8.30 -13.57 -10.79
C VAL A 104 -9.79 -13.60 -11.11
N PHE A 105 -10.23 -12.81 -12.07
CA PHE A 105 -11.62 -12.77 -12.51
C PHE A 105 -12.09 -14.12 -13.08
N ALA A 106 -11.31 -14.72 -13.97
CA ALA A 106 -11.61 -16.01 -14.59
C ALA A 106 -11.68 -17.13 -13.56
N ARG A 107 -10.71 -17.17 -12.63
CA ARG A 107 -10.67 -18.17 -11.54
C ARG A 107 -11.89 -18.05 -10.62
N ALA A 108 -12.28 -16.83 -10.27
CA ALA A 108 -13.46 -16.59 -9.42
C ALA A 108 -14.77 -17.05 -10.06
N ARG A 109 -14.81 -17.21 -11.40
CA ARG A 109 -16.00 -17.57 -12.18
C ARG A 109 -15.90 -18.93 -12.86
N GLY A 110 -14.86 -19.70 -12.58
CA GLY A 110 -14.64 -21.01 -13.20
C GLY A 110 -14.41 -20.97 -14.72
N ILE A 111 -13.93 -19.85 -15.27
CA ILE A 111 -13.66 -19.71 -16.70
C ILE A 111 -12.23 -20.22 -16.97
N ALA A 112 -12.11 -21.22 -17.85
CA ALA A 112 -10.81 -21.75 -18.28
C ALA A 112 -10.18 -20.83 -19.33
N LEU A 113 -8.93 -20.46 -19.14
CA LEU A 113 -8.14 -19.71 -20.13
C LEU A 113 -7.07 -20.59 -20.72
N THR A 114 -6.75 -20.37 -21.99
CA THR A 114 -5.64 -21.07 -22.63
C THR A 114 -4.34 -20.67 -21.96
N LEU A 115 -3.51 -21.68 -21.66
CA LEU A 115 -2.19 -21.49 -21.11
C LEU A 115 -1.32 -20.84 -22.20
N GLU A 116 -0.67 -19.71 -21.89
CA GLU A 116 0.42 -19.25 -22.75
C GLU A 116 1.52 -20.30 -22.74
N GLU A 117 2.00 -20.73 -23.91
CA GLU A 117 3.26 -21.45 -24.00
C GLU A 117 4.32 -20.60 -23.30
N ARG A 118 5.00 -21.20 -22.31
CA ARG A 118 6.11 -20.55 -21.61
C ARG A 118 7.20 -20.28 -22.64
N SER A 119 7.26 -19.05 -23.15
CA SER A 119 8.47 -18.52 -23.77
C SER A 119 9.61 -18.74 -22.77
N ALA A 120 10.71 -19.28 -23.27
CA ALA A 120 11.84 -19.79 -22.50
C ALA A 120 12.21 -18.88 -21.30
N PRO A 121 12.66 -19.46 -20.16
CA PRO A 121 13.06 -18.66 -19.02
C PRO A 121 14.04 -17.56 -19.45
N PRO A 122 13.89 -16.34 -18.92
CA PRO A 122 14.80 -15.26 -19.28
C PRO A 122 16.25 -15.69 -18.99
N PRO A 123 17.21 -15.35 -19.87
CA PRO A 123 18.60 -15.70 -19.63
C PRO A 123 19.02 -15.16 -18.27
N VAL A 124 19.49 -16.06 -17.40
CA VAL A 124 20.00 -15.70 -16.08
C VAL A 124 21.15 -14.73 -16.31
N LYS A 125 20.94 -13.44 -15.97
CA LYS A 125 22.02 -12.47 -15.92
C LYS A 125 22.98 -12.94 -14.82
N LEU A 126 24.05 -13.63 -15.21
CA LEU A 126 25.17 -13.93 -14.34
C LEU A 126 25.58 -12.61 -13.67
N ARG A 127 25.47 -12.55 -12.34
CA ARG A 127 25.97 -11.39 -11.59
C ARG A 127 27.45 -11.23 -11.95
N PRO A 128 27.92 -10.01 -12.26
CA PRO A 128 29.35 -9.78 -12.35
C PRO A 128 29.98 -10.16 -11.01
N GLU A 129 31.10 -10.87 -11.05
CA GLU A 129 31.82 -11.31 -9.86
C GLU A 129 32.08 -10.11 -8.93
N PRO A 130 31.92 -10.29 -7.61
CA PRO A 130 32.25 -9.23 -6.65
C PRO A 130 33.74 -8.89 -6.80
N LYS A 131 34.03 -7.61 -7.07
CA LYS A 131 35.41 -7.12 -7.13
C LYS A 131 36.10 -7.42 -5.79
N PRO A 132 37.37 -7.87 -5.81
CA PRO A 132 38.12 -8.08 -4.58
C PRO A 132 38.18 -6.79 -3.77
N PRO A 133 38.09 -6.88 -2.43
CA PRO A 133 38.13 -5.71 -1.56
C PRO A 133 39.46 -4.97 -1.76
N GLU A 134 39.37 -3.66 -1.98
CA GLU A 134 40.52 -2.78 -2.11
C GLU A 134 41.33 -2.82 -0.79
N PRO A 135 42.66 -2.91 -0.83
CA PRO A 135 43.46 -2.96 0.39
C PRO A 135 43.25 -1.66 1.19
N ALA A 136 42.83 -1.81 2.44
CA ALA A 136 42.59 -0.69 3.34
C ALA A 136 43.85 0.18 3.45
N ARG A 137 43.77 1.44 3.01
CA ARG A 137 44.82 2.43 3.24
C ARG A 137 44.85 2.75 4.74
N ILE A 138 45.79 2.15 5.45
CA ILE A 138 46.07 2.48 6.84
C ILE A 138 46.57 3.93 6.86
N SER A 139 45.91 4.79 7.63
CA SER A 139 46.29 6.20 7.73
C SER A 139 47.59 6.33 8.53
N GLY A 140 48.41 7.35 8.23
CA GLY A 140 49.64 7.60 8.98
C GLY A 140 49.41 7.79 10.49
N ALA A 141 48.22 8.25 10.90
CA ALA A 141 47.84 8.39 12.30
C ALA A 141 47.72 7.03 13.01
N ASP A 142 47.20 6.00 12.32
CA ASP A 142 47.08 4.64 12.88
C ASP A 142 48.45 4.00 13.08
N VAL A 143 49.40 4.29 12.20
CA VAL A 143 50.79 3.85 12.35
C VAL A 143 51.44 4.49 13.58
N MET A 144 51.29 5.81 13.76
CA MET A 144 51.86 6.51 14.93
C MET A 144 51.23 6.07 16.26
N ALA A 145 49.92 5.79 16.28
CA ALA A 145 49.25 5.24 17.46
C ALA A 145 49.77 3.84 17.83
N MET A 146 50.14 3.02 16.83
CA MET A 146 50.73 1.70 17.06
C MET A 146 52.13 1.78 17.69
N TYR A 147 52.96 2.75 17.26
CA TYR A 147 54.27 3.01 17.84
C TYR A 147 54.17 3.52 19.29
N ALA A 148 53.26 4.46 19.57
CA ALA A 148 53.06 4.99 20.93
C ALA A 148 52.61 3.90 21.94
N LYS A 149 51.78 2.94 21.49
CA LYS A 149 51.39 1.78 22.31
C LYS A 149 52.56 0.85 22.62
N LYS A 150 53.50 0.66 21.69
CA LYS A 150 54.71 -0.17 21.89
C LYS A 150 55.67 0.47 22.88
N GLU A 151 55.92 1.78 22.80
CA GLU A 151 56.77 2.48 23.77
C GLU A 151 56.19 2.46 25.18
N SER A 152 54.87 2.67 25.30
CA SER A 152 54.17 2.62 26.59
C SER A 152 54.24 1.23 27.27
N ALA A 153 54.26 0.16 26.47
CA ALA A 153 54.40 -1.21 26.97
C ALA A 153 55.85 -1.55 27.37
N ALA A 154 56.85 -1.00 26.67
CA ALA A 154 58.26 -1.17 27.00
C ALA A 154 58.61 -0.48 28.33
N LEU A 155 58.14 0.76 28.54
CA LEU A 155 58.38 1.51 29.78
C LEU A 155 57.75 0.84 31.02
N ARG A 156 56.57 0.22 30.87
CA ARG A 156 55.92 -0.55 31.94
C ARG A 156 56.65 -1.84 32.33
N ARG A 157 57.50 -2.39 31.45
CA ARG A 157 58.33 -3.56 31.76
C ARG A 157 59.65 -3.20 32.45
N VAL A 158 60.14 -1.97 32.28
CA VAL A 158 61.40 -1.52 32.90
C VAL A 158 61.18 -1.02 34.34
N GLY A 159 59.98 -0.53 34.69
CA GLY A 159 59.61 -0.09 36.05
C GLY A 159 59.15 -1.19 37.02
N ARG A 160 59.33 -2.47 36.69
CA ARG A 160 59.14 -3.63 37.60
C ARG A 160 60.46 -4.41 37.67
N ARG A 161 61.46 -3.83 38.31
CA ARG A 161 62.59 -4.54 38.92
C ARG A 161 62.93 -3.84 40.22
#